data_AF-A0A537WAK9-F1
#
_entry.id   AF-A0A537WAK9-F1
#
_cell.length_a   1.000
_cell.length_b   1.000
_cell.length_c   1.000
_cell.angle_alpha   90.00
_cell.angle_beta   90.00
_cell.angle_gamma   90.00
#
_symmetry.space_group_name_H-M   'P 1'
#
loop_
_entity.id
_entity.type
_entity.pdbx_description
1 polymer ?
#
loop_
_entity_poly.entity_id
_entity_poly.type
_entity_poly.pdbx_seq_one_letter_code
_entity_poly.pdbx_strand_id
1 'polypeptide(L)' 'GEAAYRFQPELRTLAKYPNIAVKATGQPGYAEDAYPFRSFHEHLHRCFDAFGPDRMFWGTDITRMPCSWRQCVTVFTEEL' A
#
# COMPACT_ATOMS: atom_id res chain seq x y z
N GLY A 1 4.36 9.81 3.88
CA GLY A 1 4.86 8.82 4.85
C GLY A 1 3.85 8.68 5.96
N GLU A 2 4.31 8.53 7.20
CA GLU A 2 3.53 8.11 8.38
C GLU A 2 2.17 8.82 8.54
N ALA A 3 2.08 10.13 8.28
CA ALA A 3 0.83 10.88 8.41
C ALA A 3 -0.32 10.36 7.52
N ALA A 4 0.00 9.78 6.34
CA ALA A 4 -0.97 9.19 5.43
C ALA A 4 -1.62 7.91 6.01
N TYR A 5 -0.95 7.26 6.98
CA TYR A 5 -1.36 5.98 7.57
C TYR A 5 -1.90 6.11 9.00
N ARG A 6 -2.19 7.33 9.46
CA ARG A 6 -2.64 7.59 10.85
C ARG A 6 -3.88 6.79 11.29
N PHE A 7 -4.76 6.41 10.36
CA PHE A 7 -5.96 5.60 10.62
C PHE A 7 -5.79 4.10 10.31
N GLN A 8 -4.56 3.67 10.01
CA GLN A 8 -4.28 2.28 9.73
C GLN A 8 -4.60 1.35 10.92
N PRO A 9 -4.35 1.71 12.19
CA PRO A 9 -4.74 0.87 13.32
C PRO A 9 -6.23 0.53 13.31
N GLU A 10 -7.10 1.50 13.10
CA GLU A 10 -8.55 1.35 13.01
C GLU A 10 -8.95 0.55 11.78
N LEU A 11 -8.33 0.82 10.61
CA LEU A 11 -8.54 0.06 9.38
C LEU A 11 -8.29 -1.44 9.60
N ARG A 12 -7.20 -1.81 10.27
CA ARG A 12 -6.88 -3.24 10.52
C ARG A 12 -7.91 -3.92 11.42
N THR A 13 -8.60 -3.20 12.31
CA THR A 13 -9.67 -3.80 13.13
C THR A 13 -10.85 -4.31 12.29
N LEU A 14 -11.01 -3.78 11.07
CA LEU A 14 -12.04 -4.21 10.12
C LEU A 14 -11.73 -5.59 9.52
N ALA A 15 -10.51 -6.11 9.66
CA ALA A 15 -10.11 -7.42 9.14
C ALA A 15 -10.95 -8.58 9.72
N LYS A 16 -11.58 -8.40 10.89
CA LYS A 16 -12.52 -9.35 11.50
C LYS A 16 -13.76 -9.62 10.64
N TYR A 17 -14.07 -8.73 9.69
CA TYR A 17 -15.18 -8.89 8.76
C TYR A 17 -14.68 -9.54 7.45
N PRO A 18 -15.14 -10.76 7.10
CA PRO A 18 -14.61 -11.49 5.94
C PRO A 18 -14.98 -10.83 4.60
N ASN A 19 -15.99 -9.96 4.57
CA ASN A 19 -16.48 -9.27 3.37
C ASN A 19 -15.82 -7.90 3.13
N ILE A 20 -14.76 -7.56 3.86
CA ILE A 20 -13.99 -6.31 3.67
C ILE A 20 -12.61 -6.66 3.09
N ALA A 21 -12.23 -5.94 2.03
CA ALA A 21 -10.93 -6.03 1.37
C ALA A 21 -10.28 -4.64 1.22
N VAL A 22 -8.95 -4.62 1.11
CA VAL A 22 -8.14 -3.40 1.01
C VAL A 22 -7.46 -3.31 -0.35
N LYS A 23 -7.51 -2.12 -0.96
CA LYS A 23 -6.76 -1.82 -2.17
C LYS A 23 -5.49 -1.03 -1.84
N ALA A 24 -4.33 -1.61 -2.09
CA ALA A 24 -3.07 -0.87 -2.09
C ALA A 24 -2.96 -0.08 -3.41
N THR A 25 -3.45 1.17 -3.39
CA THR A 25 -3.46 2.05 -4.57
C THR A 25 -2.75 3.37 -4.30
N GLY A 26 -2.08 3.91 -5.31
CA GLY A 26 -1.45 5.23 -5.24
C GLY A 26 -0.32 5.36 -4.21
N GLN A 27 0.28 4.25 -3.76
CA GLN A 27 1.24 4.25 -2.66
C GLN A 27 2.48 5.13 -2.90
N PRO A 28 3.09 5.17 -4.11
CA PRO A 28 4.20 6.08 -4.38
C PRO A 28 3.88 7.56 -4.15
N GLY A 29 2.61 7.97 -4.24
CA GLY A 29 2.18 9.34 -3.93
C GLY A 29 2.32 9.72 -2.46
N TYR A 30 2.49 8.74 -1.56
CA TYR A 30 2.74 8.95 -0.14
C TYR A 30 4.21 8.74 0.25
N ALA A 31 5.10 8.41 -0.70
CA ALA A 31 6.50 8.19 -0.38
C ALA A 31 7.17 9.51 0.04
N GLU A 32 7.99 9.46 1.09
CA GLU A 32 8.84 10.58 1.53
C GLU A 32 10.30 10.41 1.11
N ASP A 33 10.61 9.27 0.49
CA ASP A 33 11.93 8.84 0.06
C ASP A 33 11.97 8.54 -1.45
N ALA A 34 13.17 8.42 -1.99
CA ALA A 34 13.35 8.01 -3.37
C ALA A 34 13.00 6.52 -3.57
N TYR A 35 12.82 6.10 -4.82
CA TYR A 35 12.68 4.68 -5.17
C TYR A 35 13.79 3.84 -4.48
N PRO A 36 13.47 2.71 -3.81
CA PRO A 36 12.23 1.92 -3.93
C PRO A 36 11.09 2.32 -2.98
N PHE A 37 11.07 3.54 -2.45
CA PHE A 37 9.94 4.08 -1.66
C PHE A 37 9.67 3.31 -0.36
N ARG A 38 10.73 3.01 0.39
CA ARG A 38 10.68 2.18 1.61
C ARG A 38 9.78 2.77 2.69
N SER A 39 9.53 4.08 2.66
CA SER A 39 8.69 4.78 3.64
C SER A 39 7.26 4.26 3.75
N PHE A 40 6.72 3.52 2.76
CA PHE A 40 5.40 2.89 2.87
C PHE A 40 5.40 1.37 3.03
N HIS A 41 6.55 0.70 2.88
CA HIS A 41 6.63 -0.76 2.81
C HIS A 41 6.05 -1.44 4.05
N GLU A 42 6.48 -0.98 5.24
CA GLU A 42 6.00 -1.55 6.50
C GLU A 42 4.48 -1.36 6.68
N HIS A 43 3.93 -0.24 6.20
CA HIS A 43 2.49 -0.05 6.22
C HIS A 43 1.76 -1.07 5.32
N LEU A 44 2.30 -1.43 4.17
CA LEU A 44 1.72 -2.47 3.33
C LEU A 44 1.81 -3.85 3.99
N HIS A 45 2.93 -4.21 4.60
CA HIS A 45 3.05 -5.48 5.34
C HIS A 45 2.03 -5.57 6.48
N ARG A 46 1.87 -4.52 7.29
CA ARG A 46 0.86 -4.50 8.37
C ARG A 46 -0.58 -4.68 7.85
N CYS A 47 -0.89 -4.16 6.65
CA CYS A 47 -2.19 -4.39 6.01
C CYS A 47 -2.30 -5.83 5.49
N PHE A 48 -1.25 -6.35 4.86
CA PHE A 48 -1.20 -7.72 4.35
C PHE A 48 -1.37 -8.74 5.48
N ASP A 49 -0.66 -8.58 6.59
CA ASP A 49 -0.76 -9.47 7.76
C ASP A 49 -2.18 -9.51 8.35
N ALA A 50 -2.92 -8.40 8.25
CA ALA A 50 -4.29 -8.31 8.76
C ALA A 50 -5.34 -8.88 7.78
N PHE A 51 -5.24 -8.53 6.49
CA PHE A 51 -6.27 -8.87 5.49
C PHE A 51 -5.97 -10.17 4.74
N GLY A 52 -4.70 -10.50 4.54
CA GLY A 52 -4.23 -11.66 3.80
C GLY A 52 -4.28 -11.48 2.27
N PRO A 53 -3.70 -12.44 1.52
CA PRO A 53 -3.57 -12.36 0.07
C PRO A 53 -4.92 -12.34 -0.67
N ASP A 54 -5.97 -12.96 -0.12
CA ASP A 54 -7.29 -13.02 -0.76
C ASP A 54 -8.10 -11.72 -0.63
N ARG A 55 -7.69 -10.82 0.26
CA ARG A 55 -8.43 -9.57 0.57
C ARG A 55 -7.56 -8.32 0.45
N MET A 56 -6.42 -8.45 -0.21
CA MET A 56 -5.57 -7.32 -0.56
C MET A 56 -5.28 -7.35 -2.06
N PHE A 57 -5.48 -6.23 -2.73
CA PHE A 57 -5.25 -6.12 -4.17
C PHE A 57 -4.61 -4.78 -4.54
N TRP A 58 -3.99 -4.73 -5.71
CA TRP A 58 -3.13 -3.62 -6.13
C TRP A 58 -3.80 -2.71 -7.18
N GLY A 59 -3.40 -1.44 -7.20
CA GLY A 59 -3.64 -0.53 -8.32
C GLY A 59 -2.65 0.63 -8.34
N THR A 60 -2.42 1.23 -9.51
CA THR A 60 -1.42 2.31 -9.62
C THR A 60 -1.97 3.67 -9.19
N ASP A 61 -3.17 4.03 -9.63
CA ASP A 61 -3.63 5.42 -9.68
C ASP A 61 -2.69 6.30 -10.53
N ILE A 62 -2.22 5.76 -11.67
CA ILE A 62 -1.09 6.28 -12.45
C ILE A 62 -1.20 7.77 -12.83
N THR A 63 -2.40 8.28 -13.11
CA THR A 63 -2.59 9.69 -13.51
C THR A 63 -2.28 10.67 -12.38
N ARG A 64 -2.08 10.19 -11.15
CA ARG A 64 -1.72 10.97 -9.96
C ARG A 64 -0.31 10.67 -9.44
N MET A 65 0.43 9.75 -10.05
CA MET A 65 1.71 9.28 -9.52
C MET A 65 2.88 10.20 -9.87
N PRO A 66 3.77 10.49 -8.91
CA PRO A 66 4.99 11.26 -9.16
C PRO A 66 6.13 10.42 -9.77
N CYS A 67 5.86 9.15 -10.11
CA CYS A 67 6.85 8.19 -10.61
C CYS A 67 6.37 7.49 -11.89
N SER A 68 7.27 6.75 -12.53
CA SER A 68 6.93 6.01 -13.75
C SER A 68 5.97 4.85 -13.48
N TRP A 69 5.23 4.42 -14.52
CA TRP A 69 4.44 3.18 -14.49
C TRP A 69 5.29 1.98 -14.07
N ARG A 70 6.51 1.89 -14.61
CA ARG A 70 7.46 0.82 -14.27
C ARG A 70 7.71 0.78 -12.76
N GLN A 71 8.04 1.92 -12.15
CA GLN A 71 8.29 1.98 -10.71
C GLN A 71 7.03 1.64 -9.89
N CYS A 72 5.83 1.98 -10.37
CA CYS A 72 4.58 1.56 -9.72
C CYS A 72 4.42 0.04 -9.69
N VAL A 73 4.88 -0.65 -10.73
CA VAL A 73 4.83 -2.12 -10.84
C VAL A 73 5.95 -2.76 -10.02
N THR A 74 7.21 -2.37 -10.29
CA THR A 74 8.39 -3.05 -9.72
C THR A 74 8.48 -2.91 -8.21
N VAL A 75 8.00 -1.80 -7.63
CA VAL A 75 7.97 -1.68 -6.17
C VAL A 75 7.12 -2.78 -5.52
N PHE A 76 6.07 -3.29 -6.18
CA PHE A 76 5.24 -4.37 -5.63
C PHE A 76 5.67 -5.78 -6.02
N THR A 77 6.36 -5.93 -7.15
CA THR A 77 6.72 -7.26 -7.68
C THR A 77 8.16 -7.66 -7.40
N GLU A 78 9.03 -6.71 -7.06
CA GLU A 78 10.48 -6.92 -6.91
C GLU A 78 11.03 -6.40 -5.57
N GLU A 79 10.42 -5.37 -4.96
CA GLU A 79 10.99 -4.68 -3.79
C GLU A 79 10.24 -4.92 -2.47
N LEU A 80 9.02 -5.49 -2.52
CA LEU A 80 8.16 -5.81 -1.37
C LEU A 80 8.24 -7.29 -0.98
#